data_AF-D7G800-F1
#
_entry.id   AF-D7G800-F1
#
_cell.length_a   1.000
_cell.length_b   1.000
_cell.length_c   1.000
_cell.angle_alpha   90.00
_cell.angle_beta   90.00
_cell.angle_gamma   90.00
#
_symmetry.space_group_name_H-M   'P 1'
#
loop_
_entity.id
_entity.type
_entity.pdbx_description
1 polymer ?
#
loop_
_entity_poly.entity_id
_entity_poly.type
_entity_poly.pdbx_seq_one_letter_code
_entity_poly.pdbx_strand_id
1 'polypeptide(L)'
;MMHFEAADGASVIEAMDHATWILAVAADSSRGGAVVEQIPYVPGDVADFDKIVIGSAACLAAYAWAAYEFGKRIVTQRACEVCKGSGLVSTSRSGKQLRQPKKCYACGGFLPWESWGKFWKTNMDVGNGGVLQRPARDYDELNEAARAAKDGRTTPSTEDD
;
A
#
# COMPACT_ATOMS: atom_id res chain seq x y z
N MET A 1 32.28 59.20 -0.66
CA MET A 1 32.66 57.96 0.04
C MET A 1 31.36 57.29 0.46
N MET A 2 30.83 56.40 -0.38
CA MET A 2 29.67 55.56 -0.07
C MET A 2 29.99 54.19 -0.67
N HIS A 3 30.36 53.25 0.21
CA HIS A 3 30.39 51.84 -0.12
C HIS A 3 29.02 51.26 0.25
N PHE A 4 28.33 50.70 -0.72
CA PHE A 4 27.20 49.79 -0.52
C PHE A 4 27.61 48.50 -1.24
N GLU A 5 27.99 47.48 -0.47
CA GLU A 5 28.20 46.13 -0.97
C GLU A 5 26.84 45.51 -1.30
N ALA A 6 26.65 45.16 -2.58
CA ALA A 6 25.59 44.29 -3.02
C ALA A 6 26.01 42.84 -2.72
N ALA A 7 25.30 42.15 -1.82
CA ALA A 7 25.42 40.72 -1.66
C ALA A 7 24.47 40.03 -2.65
N ASP A 8 25.05 39.32 -3.62
CA ASP A 8 24.35 38.53 -4.63
C ASP A 8 23.57 37.37 -3.99
N GLY A 9 22.24 37.46 -4.03
CA GLY A 9 21.31 36.46 -3.48
C GLY A 9 21.02 35.28 -4.41
N ALA A 10 22.03 34.74 -5.09
CA ALA A 10 21.82 33.77 -6.19
C ALA A 10 22.50 32.40 -6.04
N SER A 11 23.02 32.00 -4.87
CA SER A 11 23.88 30.79 -4.79
C SER A 11 23.40 29.62 -3.91
N VAL A 12 22.24 29.69 -3.26
CA VAL A 12 21.84 28.62 -2.31
C VAL A 12 20.95 27.54 -2.94
N ILE A 13 20.38 27.76 -4.14
CA ILE A 13 19.35 26.88 -4.71
C ILE A 13 19.90 25.87 -5.73
N GLU A 14 21.09 26.07 -6.31
CA GLU A 14 21.57 25.23 -7.43
C GLU A 14 22.51 24.06 -7.08
N ALA A 15 22.68 23.67 -5.81
CA ALA A 15 23.64 22.60 -5.47
C ALA A 15 23.17 21.61 -4.41
N MET A 16 21.92 21.11 -4.49
CA MET A 16 21.49 19.97 -3.67
C MET A 16 21.19 18.76 -4.55
N ASP A 17 22.12 17.79 -4.53
CA ASP A 17 21.96 16.46 -5.11
C ASP A 17 20.81 15.70 -4.41
N HIS A 18 20.07 14.87 -5.15
CA HIS A 18 18.92 14.10 -4.65
C HIS A 18 19.31 13.19 -3.49
N ALA A 19 20.58 12.75 -3.41
CA ALA A 19 21.10 11.98 -2.30
C ALA A 19 21.15 12.77 -0.98
N THR A 20 21.37 14.09 -1.04
CA THR A 20 21.45 14.96 0.13
C THR A 20 20.08 15.20 0.76
N TRP A 21 19.02 15.22 -0.04
CA TRP A 21 17.64 15.34 0.45
C TRP A 21 17.20 14.08 1.23
N ILE A 22 17.52 12.89 0.71
CA ILE A 22 17.18 11.61 1.36
C ILE A 22 17.92 11.44 2.69
N LEU A 23 19.20 11.84 2.75
CA LEU A 23 19.99 11.81 3.98
C LEU A 23 19.52 12.82 5.03
N ALA A 24 19.04 14.01 4.62
CA ALA A 24 18.49 15.00 5.53
C ALA A 24 17.19 14.52 6.19
N VAL A 25 16.28 13.88 5.42
CA VAL A 25 15.04 13.29 5.94
C VAL A 25 15.31 12.09 6.86
N ALA A 26 16.33 11.29 6.55
CA ALA A 26 16.74 10.16 7.38
C ALA A 26 17.41 10.59 8.70
N ALA A 27 18.20 11.67 8.68
CA ALA A 27 18.83 12.22 9.89
C ALA A 27 17.78 12.79 10.87
N ASP A 28 16.74 13.44 10.37
CA ASP A 28 15.64 13.99 11.17
C ASP A 28 14.82 12.89 11.86
N SER A 29 14.66 11.74 11.21
CA SER A 29 13.94 10.57 11.76
C SER A 29 14.65 9.89 12.95
N SER A 30 15.95 10.16 13.16
CA SER A 30 16.75 9.54 14.22
C SER A 30 16.78 10.33 15.54
N ARG A 31 16.25 11.56 15.56
CA ARG A 31 16.08 12.35 16.79
C ARG A 31 14.77 11.97 17.48
N GLY A 32 14.66 10.69 17.84
CA GLY A 32 13.71 10.19 18.81
C GLY A 32 14.05 10.74 20.20
N GLY A 33 13.67 11.98 20.47
CA GLY A 33 13.84 12.64 21.76
C GLY A 33 12.77 13.70 21.92
N ALA A 34 11.77 13.39 22.74
CA ALA A 34 10.63 14.25 23.01
C ALA A 34 11.05 15.61 23.55
N VAL A 35 11.03 16.62 22.70
CA VAL A 35 10.74 18.00 23.08
C VAL A 35 9.60 18.42 22.17
N VAL A 36 8.38 18.49 22.72
CA VAL A 36 7.30 19.23 22.08
C VAL A 36 7.67 20.70 22.26
N GLU A 37 8.62 21.17 21.46
CA GLU A 37 8.86 22.60 21.34
C GLU A 37 7.57 23.15 20.72
N GLN A 38 6.88 23.97 21.51
CA GLN A 38 5.62 24.58 21.13
C GLN A 38 5.96 25.50 19.95
N ILE A 39 5.85 25.00 18.72
CA ILE A 39 6.10 25.81 17.52
C ILE A 39 5.09 26.96 17.61
N PRO A 40 5.53 28.21 17.82
CA PRO A 40 4.61 29.32 17.88
C PRO A 40 3.87 29.35 16.55
N TYR A 41 2.53 29.31 16.61
CA TYR A 41 1.71 29.54 15.43
C TYR A 41 1.97 30.98 14.98
N VAL A 42 2.94 31.16 14.09
CA VAL A 42 3.12 32.38 13.34
C VAL A 42 2.13 32.25 12.19
N PRO A 43 1.06 33.07 12.13
CA PRO A 43 0.19 33.06 10.96
C PRO A 43 1.09 33.34 9.76
N GLY A 44 1.24 32.35 8.88
CA GLY A 44 1.98 32.53 7.64
C GLY A 44 1.31 33.65 6.87
N ASP A 45 2.06 34.72 6.60
CA ASP A 45 1.60 35.74 5.66
C ASP A 45 1.18 35.03 4.37
N VAL A 46 0.14 35.52 3.71
CA VAL A 46 -0.38 34.97 2.43
C VAL A 46 0.70 34.77 1.34
N ALA A 47 1.88 35.36 1.54
CA ALA A 47 3.09 35.18 0.76
C ALA A 47 3.61 33.72 0.74
N ASP A 48 3.29 32.90 1.73
CA ASP A 48 3.74 31.50 1.82
C ASP A 48 2.71 30.47 1.27
N PHE A 49 1.63 30.93 0.65
CA PHE A 49 0.59 30.07 0.08
C PHE A 49 1.15 29.06 -0.93
N ASP A 50 2.16 29.44 -1.71
CA ASP A 50 2.82 28.55 -2.67
C ASP A 50 3.44 27.32 -1.99
N LYS A 51 4.03 27.49 -0.80
CA LYS A 51 4.59 26.37 -0.02
C LYS A 51 3.49 25.40 0.44
N ILE A 52 2.32 25.94 0.82
CA ILE A 52 1.15 25.14 1.20
C ILE A 52 0.62 24.35 -0.01
N VAL A 53 0.53 25.00 -1.17
CA VAL A 53 0.08 24.35 -2.41
C VAL A 53 1.04 23.23 -2.81
N ILE A 54 2.35 23.48 -2.81
CA ILE A 54 3.37 22.48 -3.15
C ILE A 54 3.35 21.31 -2.15
N GLY A 55 3.30 21.60 -0.84
CA GLY A 55 3.22 20.57 0.19
C GLY A 55 1.96 19.72 0.08
N SER A 56 0.81 20.36 -0.18
CA SER A 56 -0.46 19.65 -0.38
C SER A 56 -0.43 18.77 -1.63
N ALA A 57 0.13 19.27 -2.73
CA ALA A 57 0.27 18.52 -3.97
C ALA A 57 1.16 17.29 -3.80
N ALA A 58 2.27 17.40 -3.06
CA ALA A 58 3.14 16.27 -2.75
C ALA A 58 2.41 15.17 -1.96
N CYS A 59 1.63 15.55 -0.94
CA CYS A 59 0.81 14.61 -0.17
C CYS A 59 -0.26 13.92 -1.03
N LEU A 60 -0.95 14.68 -1.89
CA LEU A 60 -1.97 14.13 -2.79
C LEU A 60 -1.37 13.17 -3.81
N ALA A 61 -0.19 13.48 -4.36
CA ALA A 61 0.50 12.61 -5.30
C ALA A 61 0.86 11.26 -4.66
N ALA A 62 1.43 11.28 -3.45
CA ALA A 62 1.73 10.06 -2.71
C ALA A 62 0.46 9.23 -2.41
N TYR A 63 -0.62 9.91 -2.02
CA TYR A 63 -1.91 9.25 -1.75
C TYR A 63 -2.52 8.65 -3.02
N ALA A 64 -2.51 9.37 -4.14
CA ALA A 64 -3.03 8.89 -5.41
C ALA A 64 -2.25 7.66 -5.91
N TRP A 65 -0.92 7.67 -5.77
CA TRP A 65 -0.08 6.54 -6.11
C TRP A 65 -0.41 5.30 -5.26
N ALA A 66 -0.51 5.49 -3.94
CA ALA A 66 -0.91 4.42 -3.03
C ALA A 66 -2.31 3.87 -3.37
N ALA A 67 -3.27 4.76 -3.64
CA ALA A 67 -4.62 4.39 -4.03
C ALA A 67 -4.66 3.61 -5.36
N TYR A 68 -3.80 3.96 -6.32
CA TYR A 68 -3.67 3.23 -7.58
C TYR A 68 -3.12 1.81 -7.39
N GLU A 69 -2.00 1.67 -6.66
CA GLU A 69 -1.43 0.35 -6.34
C GLU A 69 -2.39 -0.52 -5.53
N PHE A 70 -3.10 0.10 -4.59
CA PHE A 70 -4.11 -0.56 -3.79
C PHE A 70 -5.34 -0.96 -4.62
N GLY A 71 -5.80 -0.07 -5.50
CA GLY A 71 -6.93 -0.29 -6.41
C GLY A 71 -6.73 -1.49 -7.32
N LYS A 72 -5.52 -1.69 -7.86
CA LYS A 72 -5.18 -2.89 -8.64
C LYS A 72 -5.42 -4.18 -7.86
N ARG A 73 -5.08 -4.20 -6.56
CA ARG A 73 -5.33 -5.36 -5.69
C ARG A 73 -6.81 -5.58 -5.43
N ILE A 74 -7.58 -4.51 -5.25
CA ILE A 74 -9.03 -4.59 -5.04
C ILE A 74 -9.72 -5.18 -6.28
N VAL A 75 -9.34 -4.76 -7.49
CA VAL A 75 -9.95 -5.27 -8.74
C VAL A 75 -9.70 -6.77 -8.90
N THR A 76 -8.45 -7.23 -8.76
CA THR A 76 -8.13 -8.67 -8.82
C THR A 76 -8.88 -9.45 -7.76
N GLN A 77 -8.93 -8.96 -6.53
CA GLN A 77 -9.63 -9.66 -5.45
C GLN A 77 -11.12 -9.76 -5.72
N ARG A 78 -11.77 -8.68 -6.18
CA ARG A 78 -13.20 -8.67 -6.54
C ARG A 78 -13.54 -9.61 -7.70
N ALA A 79 -12.62 -9.80 -8.63
CA ALA A 79 -12.76 -10.72 -9.75
C ALA A 79 -12.47 -12.19 -9.37
N CYS A 80 -11.90 -12.46 -8.19
CA CYS A 80 -11.52 -13.80 -7.77
C CYS A 80 -12.76 -14.64 -7.41
N GLU A 81 -12.92 -15.78 -8.08
CA GLU A 81 -14.06 -16.68 -7.93
C GLU A 81 -13.85 -17.67 -6.78
N VAL A 82 -12.60 -17.97 -6.44
CA VAL A 82 -12.23 -18.85 -5.32
C VAL A 82 -12.77 -18.29 -3.99
N CYS A 83 -12.60 -16.98 -3.78
CA CYS A 83 -13.09 -16.28 -2.59
C CYS A 83 -14.33 -15.43 -2.84
N LYS A 84 -14.79 -15.31 -4.09
CA LYS A 84 -15.97 -14.50 -4.48
C LYS A 84 -15.86 -13.04 -4.04
N GLY A 85 -14.66 -12.45 -4.14
CA GLY A 85 -14.43 -11.07 -3.73
C GLY A 85 -14.12 -10.84 -2.25
N SER A 86 -14.31 -11.83 -1.37
CA SER A 86 -14.03 -11.69 0.06
C SER A 86 -12.54 -11.81 0.39
N GLY A 87 -11.65 -12.26 -0.50
CA GLY A 87 -10.24 -12.48 -0.14
C GLY A 87 -9.98 -13.41 1.05
N LEU A 88 -11.01 -14.06 1.60
CA LEU A 88 -10.95 -14.99 2.72
C LEU A 88 -11.62 -16.29 2.33
N VAL A 89 -10.96 -17.40 2.64
CA VAL A 89 -11.45 -18.74 2.35
C VAL A 89 -11.62 -19.51 3.65
N SER A 90 -12.76 -20.16 3.82
CA SER A 90 -13.03 -21.10 4.91
C SER A 90 -12.61 -22.52 4.55
N THR A 91 -12.03 -22.73 3.37
CA THR A 91 -11.65 -24.04 2.84
C THR A 91 -10.22 -23.96 2.31
N SER A 92 -9.39 -24.97 2.60
CA SER A 92 -8.04 -25.07 2.06
C SER A 92 -8.06 -25.35 0.56
N ARG A 93 -6.91 -25.20 -0.11
CA ARG A 93 -6.70 -25.65 -1.49
C ARG A 93 -7.04 -27.13 -1.69
N SER A 94 -6.86 -27.94 -0.65
CA SER A 94 -7.17 -29.37 -0.62
C SER A 94 -8.61 -29.72 -0.23
N GLY A 95 -9.52 -28.73 -0.16
CA GLY A 95 -10.94 -28.96 0.12
C GLY A 95 -11.28 -29.18 1.60
N LYS A 96 -10.32 -29.09 2.52
CA LYS A 96 -10.57 -29.23 3.97
C LYS A 96 -11.19 -27.96 4.51
N GLN A 97 -12.27 -28.08 5.29
CA GLN A 97 -12.81 -26.95 6.03
C GLN A 97 -11.79 -26.46 7.07
N LEU A 98 -11.57 -25.16 7.08
CA LEU A 98 -10.67 -24.47 7.98
C LEU A 98 -11.48 -23.98 9.19
N ARG A 99 -10.95 -24.21 10.39
CA ARG A 99 -11.56 -23.75 11.64
C ARG A 99 -11.65 -22.22 11.72
N GLN A 100 -10.79 -21.51 11.01
CA GLN A 100 -10.77 -20.04 10.91
C GLN A 100 -10.61 -19.64 9.44
N PRO A 101 -11.24 -18.53 9.01
CA PRO A 101 -11.08 -18.02 7.65
C PRO A 101 -9.63 -17.59 7.43
N LYS A 102 -9.03 -18.10 6.36
CA LYS A 102 -7.66 -17.77 5.96
C LYS A 102 -7.62 -16.85 4.76
N LYS A 103 -6.50 -16.16 4.54
CA LYS A 103 -6.28 -15.41 3.29
C LYS A 103 -6.44 -16.34 2.09
N CYS A 104 -7.10 -15.84 1.05
CA CYS A 104 -7.29 -16.60 -0.17
C CYS A 104 -5.91 -16.94 -0.78
N TYR A 105 -5.70 -18.22 -1.04
CA TYR A 105 -4.46 -18.72 -1.65
C TYR A 105 -4.31 -18.32 -3.12
N ALA A 106 -5.40 -17.97 -3.82
CA ALA A 106 -5.37 -17.54 -5.22
C ALA A 106 -5.07 -16.04 -5.35
N CYS A 107 -5.88 -15.18 -4.74
CA CYS A 107 -5.71 -13.71 -4.89
C CYS A 107 -4.86 -13.05 -3.79
N GLY A 108 -4.40 -13.81 -2.79
CA GLY A 108 -3.54 -13.32 -1.70
C GLY A 108 -4.30 -12.68 -0.52
N GLY A 109 -5.55 -12.28 -0.71
CA GLY A 109 -6.47 -11.85 0.34
C GLY A 109 -6.02 -10.61 1.12
N PHE A 110 -6.62 -9.45 0.83
CA PHE A 110 -6.33 -8.22 1.56
C PHE A 110 -7.64 -7.54 1.94
N LEU A 111 -8.05 -7.58 3.20
CA LEU A 111 -9.36 -7.05 3.58
C LEU A 111 -9.38 -6.20 4.85
N PRO A 112 -9.15 -4.88 4.74
CA PRO A 112 -9.69 -3.93 5.69
C PRO A 112 -11.19 -3.65 5.46
N TRP A 113 -11.71 -3.80 4.22
CA TRP A 113 -13.06 -3.29 3.87
C TRP A 113 -14.23 -4.18 4.31
N GLU A 114 -14.05 -5.47 4.53
CA GLU A 114 -15.12 -6.31 5.11
C GLU A 114 -15.20 -6.14 6.64
N SER A 115 -14.05 -5.96 7.30
CA SER A 115 -13.97 -5.64 8.73
C SER A 115 -12.52 -5.41 9.15
N TRP A 116 -12.25 -4.27 9.79
CA TRP A 116 -10.99 -4.01 10.50
C TRP A 116 -10.67 -5.09 11.55
N GLY A 117 -11.69 -5.63 12.22
CA GLY A 117 -11.52 -6.73 13.17
C GLY A 117 -11.07 -8.02 12.49
N LYS A 118 -11.63 -8.37 11.32
CA LYS A 118 -11.19 -9.54 10.54
C LYS A 118 -9.77 -9.33 10.02
N PHE A 119 -9.43 -8.13 9.57
CA PHE A 119 -8.08 -7.78 9.12
C PHE A 119 -7.03 -8.06 10.20
N TRP A 120 -7.21 -7.53 11.41
CA TRP A 120 -6.25 -7.72 12.49
C TRP A 120 -6.17 -9.17 12.93
N LYS A 121 -7.33 -9.84 13.11
CA LYS A 121 -7.37 -11.25 13.49
C LYS A 121 -6.69 -12.16 12.47
N THR A 122 -6.87 -11.91 11.18
CA THR A 122 -6.27 -12.75 10.14
C THR A 122 -4.79 -12.46 9.91
N ASN A 123 -4.31 -11.22 10.11
CA ASN A 123 -2.89 -10.92 9.97
C ASN A 123 -2.04 -11.29 11.21
N MET A 124 -2.65 -11.32 12.40
CA MET A 124 -1.95 -11.67 13.65
C MET A 124 -1.96 -13.17 13.96
N ASP A 125 -2.72 -13.98 13.23
CA ASP A 125 -2.75 -15.43 13.41
C ASP A 125 -1.54 -16.08 12.71
N VAL A 126 -0.67 -16.70 13.50
CA VAL A 126 0.59 -17.31 13.03
C VAL A 126 0.25 -18.45 12.05
N GLY A 127 0.58 -18.26 10.77
CA GLY A 127 0.25 -19.21 9.69
C GLY A 127 -0.92 -18.81 8.80
N ASN A 128 -1.43 -17.58 8.92
CA ASN A 128 -2.48 -17.01 8.05
C ASN A 128 -1.98 -15.92 7.08
N GLY A 129 -0.68 -15.94 6.77
CA GLY A 129 -0.10 -15.14 5.71
C GLY A 129 1.34 -14.79 6.00
N GLY A 130 2.26 -15.42 5.27
CA GLY A 130 3.56 -14.82 5.00
C GLY A 130 3.41 -13.54 4.17
N VAL A 131 4.54 -12.97 3.72
CA VAL A 131 4.62 -11.76 2.88
C VAL A 131 3.45 -11.69 1.91
N LEU A 132 2.78 -10.52 1.86
CA LEU A 132 1.64 -10.23 0.99
C LEU A 132 1.82 -10.90 -0.36
N GLN A 133 1.12 -12.02 -0.54
CA GLN A 133 1.28 -12.82 -1.73
C GLN A 133 0.74 -11.98 -2.88
N ARG A 134 1.56 -11.78 -3.92
CA ARG A 134 1.02 -11.48 -5.23
C ARG A 134 -0.03 -12.55 -5.57
N PRO A 135 -0.98 -12.27 -6.47
CA PRO A 135 -1.82 -13.33 -7.03
C PRO A 135 -0.95 -14.54 -7.37
N ALA A 136 -1.44 -15.73 -7.03
CA ALA A 136 -0.72 -16.96 -7.26
C ALA A 136 -0.35 -17.05 -8.76
N ARG A 137 0.77 -17.71 -9.07
CA ARG A 137 1.23 -17.82 -10.47
C ARG A 137 0.19 -18.49 -11.37
N ASP A 138 -0.60 -19.37 -10.76
CA ASP A 138 -1.72 -20.18 -11.28
C ASP A 138 -3.09 -19.53 -11.02
N TYR A 139 -3.18 -18.20 -10.88
CA TYR A 139 -4.41 -17.50 -10.54
C TYR A 139 -5.58 -17.77 -11.51
N ASP A 140 -5.32 -17.77 -12.81
CA ASP A 140 -6.36 -17.94 -13.83
C ASP A 140 -6.91 -19.37 -13.82
N GLU A 141 -6.03 -20.37 -13.78
CA GLU A 141 -6.40 -21.79 -13.66
C GLU A 141 -7.26 -22.06 -12.40
N LEU A 142 -6.88 -21.48 -11.26
CA LEU A 142 -7.63 -21.62 -10.01
C LEU A 142 -9.03 -20.98 -10.10
N ASN A 143 -9.15 -19.86 -10.80
CA ASN A 143 -10.44 -19.20 -11.01
C ASN A 143 -11.31 -19.96 -12.00
N GLU A 144 -10.73 -20.49 -13.07
CA GLU A 144 -11.46 -21.33 -14.04
C GLU A 144 -11.98 -22.60 -13.38
N ALA A 145 -11.14 -23.29 -12.58
CA ALA A 145 -11.56 -24.45 -11.81
C ALA A 145 -12.69 -24.10 -10.82
N ALA A 146 -12.61 -22.94 -10.15
CA ALA A 146 -13.67 -22.48 -9.26
C ALA A 146 -14.97 -22.13 -10.01
N ARG A 147 -14.88 -21.55 -11.21
CA ARG A 147 -16.02 -21.28 -12.10
C ARG A 147 -16.67 -22.59 -12.54
N ALA A 148 -15.87 -23.54 -13.01
CA ALA A 148 -16.35 -24.84 -13.46
C ALA A 148 -17.03 -25.62 -12.34
N ALA A 149 -16.46 -25.61 -11.12
CA ALA A 149 -17.07 -26.20 -9.94
C ALA A 149 -18.41 -25.53 -9.55
N LYS A 150 -18.51 -24.21 -9.71
CA LYS A 150 -19.77 -23.46 -9.50
C LYS A 150 -20.83 -23.80 -10.54
N ASP A 151 -20.42 -24.00 -11.79
CA ASP A 151 -21.31 -24.32 -12.92
C ASP A 151 -21.65 -25.82 -13.02
N GLY A 152 -21.16 -26.64 -12.09
CA GLY A 152 -21.41 -28.10 -12.06
C GLY A 152 -20.68 -28.88 -13.16
N ARG A 153 -19.71 -28.24 -13.84
CA ARG A 153 -18.88 -28.85 -14.88
C ARG A 153 -17.56 -29.26 -14.25
N THR A 154 -17.36 -30.54 -13.94
CA THR A 154 -16.01 -31.04 -13.61
C THR A 154 -15.09 -30.80 -14.80
N THR A 155 -14.04 -30.00 -14.63
CA THR A 155 -13.00 -29.83 -15.65
C THR A 155 -12.31 -31.17 -15.90
N PRO A 156 -11.97 -31.52 -17.15
CA PRO A 156 -11.08 -32.63 -17.41
C PRO A 156 -9.74 -32.31 -16.75
N SER A 157 -9.24 -33.24 -15.94
CA SER A 157 -7.84 -33.25 -15.53
C SER A 157 -6.97 -33.09 -16.79
N THR A 158 -6.17 -32.03 -16.85
CA THR A 158 -5.04 -31.97 -17.78
C THR A 158 -4.13 -33.14 -17.45
N GLU A 159 -4.15 -34.16 -18.32
CA GLU A 159 -3.11 -35.18 -18.41
C GLU A 159 -1.77 -34.49 -18.66
N ASP A 160 -0.79 -34.86 -17.85
CA ASP A 160 0.63 -34.59 -18.05
C ASP A 160 1.11 -35.26 -19.35
N ASP A 161 1.78 -34.51 -20.23
CA ASP A 161 2.80 -34.99 -21.18
C ASP A 161 3.90 -33.93 -21.31
#